data_AF-A0A3B1JDP1-F1
#
_entry.id   AF-A0A3B1JDP1-F1
#
_cell.length_a   1.000
_cell.length_b   1.000
_cell.length_c   1.000
_cell.angle_alpha   90.00
_cell.angle_beta   90.00
_cell.angle_gamma   90.00
#
_symmetry.space_group_name_H-M   'P 1'
#
loop_
_entity.id
_entity.type
_entity.pdbx_description
1 polymer ?
#
loop_
_entity_poly.entity_id
_entity_poly.type
_entity_poly.pdbx_seq_one_letter_code
_entity_poly.pdbx_strand_id
1 'polypeptide(L)'
;MCAVGSGGVNQDHNSDPVGLAATIAHEMGHNMGMSHDGSHCSCGLFNLDCIMTERVDCSLDELSVFLENANPSCLLDPPRSDRLYQGSVCGNAFLDP
;
A
#
# COMPACT_ATOMS: atom_id res chain seq x y z
N MET A 1 2.44 5.76 9.22
CA MET A 1 1.21 6.39 8.70
C MET A 1 0.56 7.24 9.78
N CYS A 2 -0.13 8.35 9.44
CA CYS A 2 -0.84 9.25 10.39
C CYS A 2 0.00 9.81 11.55
N ALA A 3 1.33 9.89 11.37
CA ALA A 3 2.28 10.41 12.35
C ALA A 3 3.28 11.35 11.66
N VAL A 4 4.17 12.00 12.42
CA VAL A 4 5.20 12.92 11.86
C VAL A 4 6.06 12.22 10.80
N GLY A 5 6.29 10.91 10.92
CA GLY A 5 7.02 10.10 9.94
C GLY A 5 6.17 9.54 8.78
N SER A 6 4.95 10.03 8.55
CA SER A 6 4.05 9.54 7.50
C SER A 6 4.45 10.04 6.10
N GLY A 7 5.61 9.60 5.63
CA GLY A 7 6.17 9.97 4.32
C GLY A 7 7.07 8.86 3.77
N GLY A 8 7.52 9.03 2.54
CA GLY A 8 8.41 8.10 1.85
C GLY A 8 9.03 8.77 0.64
N VAL A 9 10.16 8.23 0.16
CA VAL A 9 10.85 8.74 -1.03
C VAL A 9 10.99 7.58 -2.01
N ASN A 10 10.48 7.78 -3.22
CA ASN A 10 10.57 6.81 -4.30
C ASN A 10 11.44 7.40 -5.42
N GLN A 11 12.33 6.58 -5.98
CA GLN A 11 13.02 6.93 -7.21
C GLN A 11 12.14 6.57 -8.40
N ASP A 12 12.04 7.45 -9.39
CA ASP A 12 11.51 7.10 -10.70
C ASP A 12 12.55 6.26 -11.47
N HIS A 13 12.59 4.96 -11.18
CA HIS A 13 13.67 4.06 -11.62
C HIS A 13 13.27 3.11 -12.75
N ASN A 14 11.98 3.02 -13.08
CA ASN A 14 11.45 2.05 -14.04
C ASN A 14 10.63 2.74 -15.13
N SER A 15 10.92 2.43 -16.40
CA SER A 15 10.15 2.94 -17.54
C SER A 15 8.74 2.34 -17.61
N ASP A 16 8.54 1.16 -17.01
CA ASP A 16 7.22 0.57 -16.85
C ASP A 16 6.52 1.18 -15.61
N PRO A 17 5.39 1.89 -15.77
CA PRO A 17 4.68 2.50 -14.66
C PRO A 17 4.16 1.47 -13.64
N VAL A 18 3.97 0.21 -14.02
CA VAL A 18 3.60 -0.86 -13.08
C VAL A 18 4.74 -1.14 -12.11
N GLY A 19 5.98 -1.15 -12.61
CA GLY A 19 7.16 -1.33 -11.77
C GLY A 19 7.34 -0.18 -10.78
N LEU A 20 7.14 1.07 -11.22
CA LEU A 20 7.15 2.22 -10.32
C LEU A 20 6.01 2.17 -9.31
N ALA A 21 4.79 1.81 -9.73
CA ALA A 21 3.64 1.67 -8.85
C ALA A 21 3.87 0.61 -7.77
N ALA A 22 4.53 -0.50 -8.11
CA ALA A 22 4.91 -1.54 -7.14
C ALA A 22 5.88 -1.00 -6.08
N THR A 23 6.87 -0.19 -6.46
CA THR A 23 7.77 0.48 -5.50
C THR A 23 7.04 1.48 -4.62
N ILE A 24 6.13 2.29 -5.19
CA ILE A 24 5.31 3.22 -4.39
C ILE A 24 4.45 2.44 -3.38
N ALA A 25 3.86 1.31 -3.79
CA ALA A 25 3.09 0.44 -2.91
C ALA A 25 3.96 -0.18 -1.80
N HIS A 26 5.19 -0.58 -2.11
CA HIS A 26 6.16 -1.11 -1.14
C HIS A 26 6.45 -0.10 -0.02
N GLU A 27 6.83 1.13 -0.37
CA GLU A 27 7.13 2.17 0.63
C GLU A 27 5.88 2.63 1.41
N MET A 28 4.69 2.53 0.80
CA MET A 28 3.43 2.70 1.53
C MET A 28 3.17 1.55 2.52
N GLY A 29 3.56 0.32 2.19
CA GLY A 29 3.49 -0.83 3.10
C GLY A 29 4.30 -0.62 4.38
N HIS A 30 5.54 -0.13 4.25
CA HIS A 30 6.35 0.28 5.41
C HIS A 30 5.68 1.35 6.27
N ASN A 31 5.01 2.33 5.64
CA ASN A 31 4.22 3.31 6.38
C ASN A 31 3.06 2.67 7.17
N MET A 32 2.54 1.54 6.71
CA MET A 32 1.50 0.74 7.36
C MET A 32 2.07 -0.39 8.24
N GLY A 33 3.33 -0.31 8.64
CA GLY A 33 3.93 -1.23 9.59
C GLY A 33 4.34 -2.59 9.04
N MET A 34 4.32 -2.78 7.71
CA MET A 34 4.80 -4.01 7.08
C MET A 34 6.33 -4.05 7.05
N SER A 35 6.89 -5.21 7.33
CA SER A 35 8.29 -5.55 7.14
C SER A 35 8.49 -6.13 5.73
N HIS A 36 9.75 -6.31 5.32
CA HIS A 36 9.99 -7.20 4.18
C HIS A 36 9.54 -8.60 4.54
N ASP A 37 8.92 -9.29 3.58
CA ASP A 37 8.48 -10.65 3.85
C ASP A 37 9.70 -11.59 3.96
N GLY A 38 9.52 -12.71 4.64
CA GLY A 38 10.54 -13.75 4.80
C GLY A 38 10.22 -15.01 3.99
N SER A 39 11.16 -15.96 3.96
CA SER A 39 11.06 -17.20 3.16
C SER A 39 9.86 -18.12 3.43
N HIS A 40 9.11 -17.86 4.49
CA HIS A 40 7.94 -18.65 4.91
C HIS A 40 6.62 -18.05 4.42
N CYS A 41 6.64 -16.81 3.94
CA CYS A 41 5.46 -16.11 3.45
C CYS A 41 5.09 -16.62 2.03
N SER A 42 3.86 -16.41 1.57
CA SER A 42 3.23 -16.87 0.32
C SER A 42 2.28 -15.84 -0.36
N CYS A 43 2.25 -15.78 -1.70
CA CYS A 43 1.34 -14.91 -2.46
C CYS A 43 0.92 -15.57 -3.77
N GLY A 44 -0.38 -15.90 -3.85
CA GLY A 44 -0.96 -16.61 -4.98
C GLY A 44 -0.39 -18.02 -5.19
N LEU A 45 -0.84 -18.66 -6.27
CA LEU A 45 -0.50 -20.06 -6.59
C LEU A 45 0.86 -20.22 -7.28
N PHE A 46 1.46 -19.13 -7.80
CA PHE A 46 2.63 -19.18 -8.66
C PHE A 46 3.88 -18.47 -8.11
N ASN A 47 3.87 -18.04 -6.84
CA ASN A 47 4.99 -17.30 -6.24
C ASN A 47 5.47 -16.13 -7.11
N LEU A 48 4.53 -15.34 -7.63
CA LEU A 48 4.88 -14.07 -8.28
C LEU A 48 5.58 -13.17 -7.25
N ASP A 49 6.42 -12.23 -7.70
CA ASP A 49 7.06 -11.28 -6.80
C ASP A 49 6.00 -10.42 -6.12
N CYS A 50 6.08 -10.34 -4.80
CA CYS A 50 5.09 -9.67 -3.98
C CYS A 50 5.65 -8.35 -3.48
N ILE A 51 4.74 -7.43 -3.11
CA ILE A 51 5.10 -6.02 -2.91
C ILE A 51 6.21 -5.82 -1.88
N MET A 52 6.21 -6.53 -0.74
CA MET A 52 7.22 -6.39 0.32
C MET A 52 8.43 -7.34 0.18
N THR A 53 8.56 -8.03 -0.95
CA THR A 53 9.66 -8.94 -1.33
C THR A 53 9.90 -10.14 -0.39
N GLU A 54 8.85 -10.93 -0.19
CA GLU A 54 8.76 -12.40 -0.24
C GLU A 54 7.36 -12.86 0.22
N ARG A 55 6.29 -12.23 -0.28
CA ARG A 55 4.94 -12.78 -0.31
C ARG A 55 3.91 -12.38 0.79
N VAL A 56 2.62 -12.33 0.41
CA VAL A 56 1.56 -11.39 0.87
C VAL A 56 0.86 -11.82 2.17
N ASP A 57 0.84 -13.11 2.50
CA ASP A 57 0.19 -13.61 3.72
C ASP A 57 0.72 -12.91 4.99
N CYS A 58 2.03 -12.76 5.12
CA CYS A 58 2.66 -12.04 6.23
C CYS A 58 2.33 -10.54 6.22
N SER A 59 2.39 -9.90 5.04
CA SER A 59 2.04 -8.49 4.88
C SER A 59 0.59 -8.17 5.34
N LEU A 60 -0.36 -9.08 5.12
CA LEU A 60 -1.76 -8.90 5.57
C LEU A 60 -1.91 -9.03 7.09
N ASP A 61 -1.21 -9.99 7.69
CA ASP A 61 -1.20 -10.17 9.15
C ASP A 61 -0.55 -8.96 9.84
N GLU A 62 0.59 -8.49 9.32
CA GLU A 62 1.27 -7.29 9.84
C GLU A 62 0.42 -6.03 9.69
N LEU A 63 -0.28 -5.87 8.56
CA LEU A 63 -1.22 -4.76 8.38
C LEU A 63 -2.35 -4.81 9.43
N SER A 64 -2.89 -6.00 9.70
CA SER A 64 -3.95 -6.19 10.69
C SER A 64 -3.45 -5.78 12.08
N VAL A 65 -2.26 -6.25 12.47
CA VAL A 65 -1.60 -5.86 13.72
C VAL A 65 -1.34 -4.36 13.79
N PHE A 66 -0.90 -3.73 12.70
CA PHE A 66 -0.70 -2.29 12.63
C PHE A 66 -2.01 -1.52 12.83
N LEU A 67 -3.08 -1.90 12.14
CA LEU A 67 -4.39 -1.23 12.24
C LEU A 67 -4.97 -1.34 13.65
N GLU A 68 -4.85 -2.49 14.29
CA GLU A 68 -5.32 -2.72 15.66
C GLU A 68 -4.53 -1.89 16.68
N ASN A 69 -3.19 -1.87 16.57
CA ASN A 69 -2.34 -1.24 17.58
C ASN A 69 -2.17 0.26 17.37
N ALA A 70 -1.96 0.70 16.13
CA ALA A 70 -1.71 2.11 15.81
C ALA A 70 -3.01 2.91 15.71
N ASN A 71 -4.14 2.25 15.42
CA ASN A 71 -5.46 2.86 15.23
C ASN A 71 -5.40 4.19 14.44
N PRO A 72 -4.93 4.16 13.18
CA PRO A 72 -4.61 5.36 12.40
C PRO A 72 -5.87 6.11 11.97
N SER A 73 -6.42 6.93 12.87
CA SER A 73 -7.71 7.63 12.68
C SER A 73 -7.76 8.55 11.45
N CYS A 74 -6.61 9.01 10.95
CA CYS A 74 -6.56 9.84 9.75
C CYS A 74 -6.97 9.09 8.46
N LEU A 75 -6.99 7.75 8.47
CA LEU A 75 -7.42 6.93 7.33
C LEU A 75 -8.94 6.69 7.31
N LEU A 76 -9.67 7.09 8.35
CA LEU A 76 -11.11 6.80 8.47
C LEU A 76 -12.00 7.82 7.75
N ASP A 77 -11.44 8.97 7.34
CA ASP A 77 -12.16 10.00 6.58
C ASP A 77 -11.90 9.81 5.08
N PRO A 78 -12.87 9.28 4.30
CA PRO A 78 -12.71 9.15 2.87
C PRO A 78 -12.65 10.53 2.21
N PRO A 79 -11.77 10.73 1.20
CA PRO A 79 -11.67 12.01 0.53
C PRO A 79 -12.97 12.34 -0.20
N ARG A 80 -13.33 13.63 -0.20
CA ARG A 80 -14.46 14.13 -1.00
C ARG A 80 -14.18 13.94 -2.49
N SER A 81 -15.23 13.61 -3.25
CA SER A 81 -15.14 13.36 -4.69
C SER A 81 -14.54 14.52 -5.48
N ASP A 82 -14.83 15.77 -5.07
CA ASP A 82 -14.29 17.00 -5.66
C ASP A 82 -12.79 17.23 -5.42
N ARG A 83 -12.14 16.38 -4.60
CA ARG A 83 -10.70 16.45 -4.28
C ARG A 83 -9.87 15.31 -4.85
N LEU A 84 -10.49 14.36 -5.57
CA LEU A 84 -9.78 13.26 -6.21
C LEU A 84 -8.99 13.78 -7.43
N TYR A 85 -7.67 13.56 -7.42
CA TYR A 85 -6.73 14.15 -8.40
C TYR A 85 -6.76 13.46 -9.77
N GLN A 86 -7.33 12.27 -9.85
CA GLN A 86 -7.58 11.54 -11.09
C GLN A 86 -9.05 11.70 -11.43
N GLY A 87 -9.36 12.24 -12.63
CA GLY A 87 -10.73 12.35 -13.11
C GLY A 87 -11.48 11.01 -13.07
N SER A 88 -12.79 11.02 -13.32
CA SER A 88 -13.67 9.90 -12.97
C SER A 88 -13.23 8.54 -13.56
N VAL A 89 -13.13 7.50 -12.72
CA VAL A 89 -12.78 6.13 -13.09
C VAL A 89 -13.84 5.17 -12.56
N CYS A 90 -14.71 4.70 -13.46
CA CYS A 90 -15.72 3.70 -13.12
C CYS A 90 -15.07 2.38 -12.65
N GLY A 91 -15.43 1.92 -11.46
CA GLY A 91 -15.03 0.61 -10.92
C GLY A 91 -13.84 0.62 -9.95
N ASN A 92 -13.29 1.79 -9.60
CA ASN A 92 -12.16 1.92 -8.65
C ASN A 92 -12.58 1.99 -7.17
N ALA A 93 -13.87 1.79 -6.86
CA ALA A 93 -14.48 1.89 -5.53
C ALA A 93 -14.46 3.30 -4.89
N PHE A 94 -14.21 4.36 -5.65
CA PHE A 94 -14.41 5.74 -5.21
C PHE A 94 -15.69 6.32 -5.84
N LEU A 95 -16.37 7.19 -5.09
CA LEU A 95 -17.43 8.03 -5.65
C LEU A 95 -16.77 9.22 -6.34
N ASP A 96 -16.86 9.26 -7.66
CA ASP A 96 -16.43 10.40 -8.46
C ASP A 96 -17.49 11.51 -8.48
N PRO A 97 -17.12 12.76 -8.86
CA PRO A 97 -18.07 13.86 -9.05
C PRO A 97 -19.16 13.61 -10.10
#